data_AF-A0A0M0T9H9-F1
#
_entry.id   AF-A0A0M0T9H9-F1
#
_cell.length_a   1.000
_cell.length_b   1.000
_cell.length_c   1.000
_cell.angle_alpha   90.00
_cell.angle_beta   90.00
_cell.angle_gamma   90.00
#
_symmetry.space_group_name_H-M   'P 1'
#
loop_
_entity.id
_entity.type
_entity.pdbx_description
1 polymer ?
#
loop_
_entity_poly.entity_id
_entity_poly.type
_entity_poly.pdbx_seq_one_letter_code
_entity_poly.pdbx_strand_id
1 'polypeptide(L)'
;MQQFVAPAPVEENQISPHLTGGSVDVTLFDIASGHPLFLGTEFDEVSELSYTAALEKAPEKNMPATLYRRLLYQAMTQVGFTSLPTEWWHYDYGNSMWAFYKNQAAIYGAIDTTPCF
;
A
#
# COMPACT_ATOMS: atom_id res chain seq x y z
N MET A 1 -18.19 -0.09 0.62
CA MET A 1 -17.69 -1.48 0.69
C MET A 1 -16.92 -1.92 -0.57
N GLN A 2 -17.28 -1.48 -1.79
CA GLN A 2 -16.56 -1.89 -3.02
C GLN A 2 -15.17 -1.24 -3.25
N GLN A 3 -14.73 -0.31 -2.40
CA GLN A 3 -13.46 0.44 -2.58
C GLN A 3 -12.26 -0.16 -1.84
N PHE A 4 -12.48 -1.12 -0.94
CA PHE A 4 -11.45 -1.65 -0.03
C PHE A 4 -11.24 -3.16 -0.18
N VAL A 5 -11.85 -3.74 -1.22
CA VAL A 5 -11.71 -5.15 -1.55
C VAL A 5 -11.45 -5.19 -3.04
N ALA A 6 -10.36 -5.83 -3.45
CA ALA A 6 -10.14 -6.15 -4.85
C ALA A 6 -11.38 -6.92 -5.34
N PRO A 7 -12.12 -6.43 -6.36
CA PRO A 7 -13.26 -7.17 -6.87
C PRO A 7 -12.81 -8.58 -7.26
N ALA A 8 -13.69 -9.56 -7.07
CA ALA A 8 -13.43 -10.92 -7.54
C ALA A 8 -13.02 -10.84 -9.03
N PRO A 9 -11.95 -11.53 -9.45
CA PRO A 9 -11.46 -11.42 -10.81
C PRO A 9 -12.58 -11.78 -11.77
N VAL A 10 -13.05 -10.82 -12.57
CA VAL A 10 -14.01 -11.07 -13.66
C VAL A 10 -13.29 -11.42 -14.96
N GLU A 11 -12.00 -11.11 -15.04
CA GLU A 11 -11.08 -11.49 -16.11
C GLU A 11 -9.78 -12.06 -15.50
N GLU A 12 -9.06 -12.87 -16.27
CA GLU A 12 -7.84 -13.60 -15.89
C GLU A 12 -6.72 -12.69 -15.33
N ASN A 13 -6.81 -11.37 -15.56
CA ASN A 13 -5.78 -10.39 -15.25
C ASN A 13 -6.10 -9.48 -14.04
N GLN A 14 -7.16 -9.75 -13.27
CA GLN A 14 -7.50 -9.02 -12.03
C GLN A 14 -7.07 -9.78 -10.78
N ILE A 15 -5.78 -9.97 -10.62
CA ILE A 15 -5.22 -10.67 -9.45
C ILE A 15 -4.88 -9.64 -8.37
N SER A 16 -5.19 -9.96 -7.12
CA SER A 16 -4.80 -9.13 -5.98
C SER A 16 -3.28 -8.83 -6.05
N PRO A 17 -2.84 -7.57 -5.92
CA PRO A 17 -1.43 -7.21 -5.99
C PRO A 17 -0.54 -8.05 -5.06
N HIS A 18 -1.03 -8.36 -3.85
CA HIS A 18 -0.34 -9.22 -2.89
C HIS A 18 -0.09 -10.66 -3.39
N LEU A 19 -0.97 -11.20 -4.23
CA LEU A 19 -0.81 -12.55 -4.79
C LEU A 19 0.28 -12.63 -5.87
N THR A 20 0.77 -11.49 -6.36
CA THR A 20 1.93 -11.45 -7.27
C THR A 20 3.27 -11.54 -6.52
N GLY A 21 3.26 -11.38 -5.19
CA GLY A 21 4.47 -11.19 -4.38
C GLY A 21 5.09 -9.79 -4.49
N GLY A 22 4.47 -8.87 -5.25
CA GLY A 22 4.93 -7.52 -5.49
C GLY A 22 4.33 -6.44 -4.58
N SER A 23 3.76 -6.79 -3.43
CA SER A 23 3.13 -5.82 -2.50
C SER A 23 3.55 -6.09 -1.06
N VAL A 24 3.59 -5.03 -0.25
CA VAL A 24 3.85 -5.08 1.18
C VAL A 24 2.92 -4.12 1.92
N ASP A 25 2.48 -4.55 3.10
CA ASP A 25 1.75 -3.72 4.05
C ASP A 25 2.65 -3.45 5.25
N VAL A 26 2.93 -2.18 5.53
CA VAL A 26 3.95 -1.77 6.50
C VAL A 26 3.51 -0.60 7.37
N THR A 27 4.06 -0.57 8.59
CA THR A 27 3.95 0.56 9.51
C THR A 27 5.31 0.93 10.09
N LEU A 28 5.37 2.05 10.80
CA LEU A 28 6.54 2.47 11.55
C LEU A 28 6.44 1.98 13.00
N PHE A 29 7.59 1.75 13.62
CA PHE A 29 7.67 1.45 15.05
C PHE A 29 8.83 2.21 15.69
N ASP A 30 8.72 2.49 16.97
CA ASP A 30 9.81 3.08 17.75
C ASP A 30 10.85 2.00 18.10
N ILE A 31 12.11 2.23 17.75
CA ILE A 31 13.18 1.23 17.92
C ILE A 31 13.46 0.94 19.39
N ALA A 32 13.34 1.93 20.28
CA ALA A 32 13.67 1.77 21.70
C ALA A 32 12.62 0.94 22.45
N SER A 33 11.34 1.17 22.17
CA SER A 33 10.21 0.46 22.80
C SER A 33 9.76 -0.77 22.02
N GLY A 34 10.04 -0.85 20.73
CA GLY A 34 9.51 -1.88 19.83
C GLY A 34 8.03 -1.69 19.48
N HIS A 35 7.41 -0.58 19.89
CA HIS A 35 5.96 -0.37 19.70
C HIS A 35 5.64 0.28 18.35
N PRO A 36 4.59 -0.20 17.65
CA PRO A 36 4.08 0.46 16.46
C PRO A 36 3.66 1.90 16.75
N LEU A 37 3.91 2.80 15.80
CA LEU A 37 3.44 4.17 15.83
C LEU A 37 2.00 4.24 15.30
N PHE A 38 1.18 5.08 15.91
CA PHE A 38 -0.16 5.36 15.41
C PHE A 38 -0.09 6.37 14.27
N LEU A 39 -0.52 5.95 13.07
CA LEU A 39 -0.45 6.75 11.84
C LEU A 39 -1.79 7.40 11.47
N GLY A 40 -2.74 7.51 12.41
CA GLY A 40 -3.99 8.28 12.28
C GLY A 40 -5.25 7.44 12.11
N THR A 41 -5.10 6.18 11.75
CA THR A 41 -6.14 5.13 11.76
C THR A 41 -5.50 3.81 12.21
N GLU A 42 -6.33 2.84 12.57
CA GLU A 42 -5.84 1.47 12.77
C GLU A 42 -5.31 0.89 11.44
N PHE A 43 -4.42 -0.10 11.55
CA PHE A 43 -4.01 -0.89 10.40
C PHE A 43 -5.21 -1.68 9.86
N ASP A 44 -5.34 -1.82 8.54
CA ASP A 44 -6.50 -2.42 7.86
C ASP A 44 -7.84 -1.71 8.12
N GLU A 45 -7.82 -0.49 8.67
CA GLU A 45 -9.07 0.25 8.90
C GLU A 45 -9.71 0.66 7.56
N VAL A 46 -10.95 0.22 7.36
CA VAL A 46 -11.75 0.49 6.16
C VAL A 46 -12.46 1.84 6.29
N SER A 47 -11.73 2.95 6.13
CA SER A 47 -12.29 4.31 6.21
C SER A 47 -11.61 5.30 5.27
N GLU A 48 -12.27 6.43 4.96
CA GLU A 48 -11.65 7.51 4.17
C GLU A 48 -10.44 8.13 4.87
N LEU A 49 -10.34 7.99 6.20
CA LEU A 49 -9.17 8.43 6.95
C LEU A 49 -7.95 7.54 6.71
N SER A 50 -8.14 6.33 6.18
CA SER A 50 -7.05 5.45 5.78
C SER A 50 -6.39 5.84 4.45
N TYR A 51 -7.00 6.75 3.68
CA TYR A 51 -6.40 7.22 2.44
C TYR A 51 -5.06 7.90 2.72
N THR A 52 -4.06 7.66 1.86
CA THR A 52 -2.68 8.11 2.06
C THR A 52 -2.60 9.62 2.32
N ALA A 53 -3.38 10.41 1.59
CA ALA A 53 -3.42 11.88 1.71
C ALA A 53 -4.51 12.41 2.67
N ALA A 54 -5.26 11.57 3.39
CA ALA A 54 -6.42 12.01 4.18
C ALA A 54 -6.08 13.06 5.24
N LEU A 55 -4.97 12.87 5.97
CA LEU A 55 -4.55 13.75 7.06
C LEU A 55 -4.03 15.11 6.57
N GLU A 56 -3.68 15.22 5.29
CA GLU A 56 -3.20 16.47 4.67
C GLU A 56 -4.29 17.55 4.58
N LYS A 57 -5.56 17.17 4.74
CA LYS A 57 -6.68 18.13 4.82
C LYS A 57 -6.60 19.02 6.08
N ALA A 58 -5.98 18.53 7.15
CA ALA A 58 -5.82 19.25 8.41
C ALA A 58 -4.56 18.76 9.15
N PRO A 59 -3.34 19.02 8.63
CA PRO A 59 -2.12 18.35 9.09
C PRO A 59 -1.78 18.65 10.54
N GLU A 60 -2.01 19.89 11.00
CA GLU A 60 -1.72 20.31 12.38
C GLU A 60 -2.62 19.59 13.41
N LYS A 61 -3.87 19.29 13.05
CA LYS A 61 -4.82 18.60 13.94
C LYS A 61 -4.47 17.11 14.11
N ASN A 62 -3.73 16.56 13.17
CA ASN A 62 -3.39 15.14 13.11
C ASN A 62 -1.91 14.87 13.43
N MET A 63 -1.20 15.83 14.02
CA MET A 63 0.16 15.58 14.51
C MET A 63 0.13 14.64 15.73
N PRO A 64 1.09 13.70 15.87
CA PRO A 64 2.23 13.45 14.98
C PRO A 64 1.94 12.50 13.80
N ALA A 65 0.72 11.94 13.69
CA ALA A 65 0.37 10.95 12.67
C ALA A 65 0.63 11.44 11.23
N THR A 66 0.36 12.71 10.92
CA THR A 66 0.72 13.29 9.61
C THR A 66 2.21 13.20 9.32
N LEU A 67 3.07 13.47 10.30
CA LEU A 67 4.52 13.39 10.13
C LEU A 67 4.96 11.94 9.88
N TYR A 68 4.42 10.99 10.64
CA TYR A 68 4.72 9.57 10.47
C TYR A 68 4.26 9.04 9.12
N ARG A 69 3.06 9.42 8.66
CA ARG A 69 2.52 9.00 7.36
C ARG A 69 3.35 9.59 6.21
N ARG A 70 3.79 10.85 6.32
CA ARG A 70 4.74 11.47 5.37
C ARG A 70 6.10 10.75 5.37
N LEU A 71 6.63 10.41 6.54
CA LEU A 71 7.90 9.69 6.67
C LEU A 71 7.85 8.32 6.00
N LEU A 72 6.80 7.54 6.29
CA LEU A 72 6.60 6.23 5.67
C LEU A 72 6.50 6.35 4.15
N TYR A 73 5.62 7.23 3.66
CA TYR A 73 5.44 7.46 2.22
C TYR A 73 6.77 7.84 1.54
N GLN A 74 7.51 8.78 2.10
CA GLN A 74 8.80 9.20 1.56
C GLN A 74 9.84 8.07 1.58
N ALA A 75 9.96 7.33 2.68
CA ALA A 75 10.91 6.23 2.79
C ALA A 75 10.65 5.15 1.73
N MET A 76 9.40 4.74 1.56
CA MET A 76 9.01 3.71 0.59
C MET A 76 9.18 4.18 -0.85
N THR A 77 8.74 5.39 -1.17
CA THR A 77 8.82 5.93 -2.54
C THR A 77 10.24 6.25 -2.99
N GLN A 78 11.12 6.66 -2.06
CA GLN A 78 12.54 6.90 -2.37
C GLN A 78 13.27 5.65 -2.84
N VAL A 79 12.87 4.46 -2.38
CA VAL A 79 13.46 3.18 -2.80
C VAL A 79 12.66 2.49 -3.91
N GLY A 80 11.69 3.18 -4.51
CA GLY A 80 11.05 2.79 -5.76
C GLY A 80 9.67 2.13 -5.64
N PHE A 81 9.10 2.02 -4.43
CA PHE A 81 7.70 1.58 -4.27
C PHE A 81 6.71 2.65 -4.73
N THR A 82 5.48 2.23 -5.01
CA THR A 82 4.32 3.10 -5.26
C THR A 82 3.26 2.85 -4.19
N SER A 83 2.63 3.91 -3.68
CA SER A 83 1.58 3.80 -2.66
C SER A 83 0.21 3.60 -3.30
N LEU A 84 -0.63 2.76 -2.68
CA LEU A 84 -2.06 2.69 -2.99
C LEU A 84 -2.79 3.89 -2.36
N PRO A 85 -3.48 4.76 -3.12
CA PRO A 85 -4.04 6.00 -2.56
C PRO A 85 -5.07 5.81 -1.44
N THR A 86 -5.72 4.65 -1.37
CA THR A 86 -6.78 4.34 -0.40
C THR A 86 -6.27 3.76 0.91
N GLU A 87 -5.01 3.36 0.99
CA GLU A 87 -4.44 2.62 2.12
C GLU A 87 -3.03 3.14 2.45
N TRP A 88 -2.85 3.82 3.58
CA TRP A 88 -1.58 4.45 3.92
C TRP A 88 -0.42 3.47 4.16
N TRP A 89 -0.74 2.21 4.46
CA TRP A 89 0.21 1.13 4.75
C TRP A 89 0.62 0.32 3.52
N HIS A 90 -0.16 0.35 2.42
CA HIS A 90 0.04 -0.52 1.26
C HIS A 90 0.99 0.09 0.23
N TYR A 91 2.00 -0.69 -0.16
CA TYR A 91 2.99 -0.31 -1.15
C TYR A 91 3.25 -1.44 -2.15
N ASP A 92 3.32 -1.07 -3.43
CA ASP A 92 3.58 -1.97 -4.55
C ASP A 92 4.99 -1.77 -5.11
N TYR A 93 5.62 -2.87 -5.52
CA TYR A 93 6.86 -2.91 -6.28
C TYR A 93 6.82 -4.04 -7.30
N GLY A 94 6.96 -3.70 -8.59
CA GLY A 94 7.09 -4.68 -9.68
C GLY A 94 5.79 -5.33 -10.14
N ASN A 95 4.65 -5.19 -9.45
CA ASN A 95 3.37 -5.70 -9.95
C ASN A 95 2.72 -4.75 -10.98
N SER A 96 1.50 -5.08 -11.44
CA SER A 96 0.76 -4.31 -12.44
C SER A 96 0.39 -2.89 -11.99
N MET A 97 0.06 -2.69 -10.71
CA MET A 97 -0.24 -1.36 -10.16
C MET A 97 1.01 -0.48 -10.12
N TRP A 98 2.12 -1.03 -9.65
CA TRP A 98 3.42 -0.36 -9.70
C TRP A 98 3.82 0.01 -11.14
N ALA A 99 3.67 -0.94 -12.08
CA ALA A 99 3.98 -0.77 -13.49
C ALA A 99 3.17 0.38 -14.10
N PHE A 100 1.87 0.44 -13.77
CA PHE A 100 0.98 1.54 -14.16
C PHE A 100 1.48 2.90 -13.64
N TYR A 101 1.76 3.02 -12.35
CA TYR A 101 2.21 4.30 -11.77
C TYR A 101 3.62 4.72 -12.21
N LYS A 102 4.51 3.77 -12.49
CA LYS A 102 5.88 4.04 -12.94
C LYS A 102 6.02 4.18 -14.47
N ASN A 103 4.96 3.88 -15.22
CA ASN A 103 5.00 3.75 -16.68
C ASN A 103 6.10 2.77 -17.13
N GLN A 104 6.10 1.58 -16.53
CA GLN A 104 7.07 0.50 -16.77
C GLN A 104 6.31 -0.82 -17.02
N ALA A 105 7.02 -1.88 -17.41
CA ALA A 105 6.45 -3.22 -17.49
C ALA A 105 6.43 -3.87 -16.10
N ALA A 106 5.40 -4.66 -15.80
CA ALA A 106 5.36 -5.45 -14.57
C ALA A 106 6.49 -6.50 -14.58
N ILE A 107 7.14 -6.64 -13.43
CA ILE A 107 8.15 -7.65 -13.10
C ILE A 107 7.48 -8.90 -12.53
N TYR A 108 6.43 -8.71 -11.71
CA TYR A 108 5.68 -9.76 -11.05
C TYR A 108 4.26 -9.84 -11.60
N GLY A 109 3.74 -11.05 -11.70
CA GLY A 109 2.39 -11.33 -12.18
C GLY A 109 1.80 -12.56 -11.47
N ALA A 110 0.71 -13.09 -12.03
CA ALA A 110 0.14 -14.36 -11.59
C ALA A 110 1.21 -15.46 -11.54
N ILE A 111 1.17 -16.30 -10.52
CA ILE A 111 1.86 -17.59 -10.62
C ILE A 111 1.04 -18.44 -11.59
N ASP A 112 1.65 -18.80 -12.71
CA ASP A 112 1.11 -19.83 -13.59
C ASP A 112 1.29 -21.19 -12.91
N THR A 113 0.19 -21.77 -12.44
CA THR A 113 0.17 -23.11 -11.84
C THR A 113 0.02 -24.21 -12.88
N THR A 114 0.04 -23.89 -14.17
CA THR A 114 0.01 -24.89 -15.24
C THR A 114 1.22 -25.80 -15.09
N PRO A 115 1.02 -27.10 -14.79
CA PRO A 115 2.13 -28.01 -14.62
C PRO A 115 2.93 -28.11 -15.92
N CYS A 116 4.26 -28.00 -15.85
CA CYS A 116 5.12 -28.38 -16.96
C CYS A 116 5.09 -29.90 -17.10
N PHE A 117 4.21 -30.42 -17.96
CA PHE A 117 4.22 -31.82 -18.42
C PHE A 117 4.47 -31.87 -19.93
#